data_AF-A0A9P4HVY2-F1
#
_entry.id   AF-A0A9P4HVY2-F1
#
_cell.length_a   1.000
_cell.length_b   1.000
_cell.length_c   1.000
_cell.angle_alpha   90.00
_cell.angle_beta   90.00
_cell.angle_gamma   90.00
#
_symmetry.space_group_name_H-M   'P 1'
#
loop_
_entity.id
_entity.type
_entity.pdbx_description
1 polymer ?
#
loop_
_entity_poly.entity_id
_entity_poly.type
_entity_poly.pdbx_seq_one_letter_code
_entity_poly.pdbx_strand_id
1 'polypeptide(L)'
;SNVVIIGADSSLGLDIAKQYTQERGRNVYGTTSGVGHPDHGATDINWIYCVDLTSQLGCEKLCNVLPKSHIDILIITASYGRPRPDHDPNAFNEQEMYTAAAVVPVFITLQLAKSRALDRGSVVVFLGVREDTRRHGYHASKHAMHMAGALLAVDLTPLGIPVIVDHP
;
A
#
# COMPACT_ATOMS: atom_id res chain seq x y z
N SER A 1 -3.21 -0.57 -19.01
CA SER A 1 -2.46 -1.10 -17.86
C SER A 1 -3.08 -0.57 -16.59
N ASN A 2 -3.43 -1.42 -15.65
CA ASN A 2 -4.08 -1.07 -14.38
C ASN A 2 -3.03 -0.91 -13.28
N VAL A 3 -2.99 0.28 -12.68
CA VAL A 3 -2.06 0.61 -11.60
C VAL A 3 -2.87 0.93 -10.35
N VAL A 4 -2.63 0.16 -9.30
CA VAL A 4 -3.30 0.31 -8.01
C VAL A 4 -2.31 0.85 -7.00
N ILE A 5 -2.66 1.94 -6.33
CA ILE A 5 -1.83 2.60 -5.33
C ILE A 5 -2.60 2.65 -4.02
N ILE A 6 -2.11 1.88 -3.04
CA ILE A 6 -2.67 1.84 -1.69
C ILE A 6 -1.96 2.91 -0.84
N GLY A 7 -2.76 3.79 -0.23
CA GLY A 7 -2.29 4.99 0.46
C GLY A 7 -1.93 6.14 -0.49
N ALA A 8 -2.72 6.31 -1.57
CA ALA A 8 -2.50 7.33 -2.59
C ALA A 8 -2.80 8.76 -2.09
N ASP A 9 -3.37 8.91 -0.90
CA ASP A 9 -3.58 10.18 -0.19
C ASP A 9 -2.34 10.65 0.61
N SER A 10 -1.31 9.82 0.73
CA SER A 10 -0.03 10.22 1.31
C SER A 10 0.80 11.08 0.34
N SER A 11 1.75 11.87 0.84
CA SER A 11 2.59 12.74 0.01
C SER A 11 3.24 12.00 -1.16
N LEU A 12 3.97 10.92 -0.86
CA LEU A 12 4.61 10.09 -1.89
C LEU A 12 3.60 9.33 -2.75
N GLY A 13 2.54 8.75 -2.14
CA GLY A 13 1.52 8.02 -2.88
C GLY A 13 0.78 8.87 -3.91
N LEU A 14 0.51 10.13 -3.55
CA LEU A 14 -0.17 11.10 -4.41
C LEU A 14 0.70 11.52 -5.59
N ASP A 15 1.99 11.80 -5.36
CA ASP A 15 2.92 12.19 -6.40
C ASP A 15 3.12 11.06 -7.41
N ILE A 16 3.23 9.81 -6.92
CA ILE A 16 3.27 8.62 -7.77
C ILE A 16 1.97 8.52 -8.57
N ALA A 17 0.80 8.60 -7.93
CA ALA A 17 -0.47 8.50 -8.63
C ALA A 17 -0.60 9.54 -9.75
N LYS A 18 -0.21 10.79 -9.50
CA LYS A 18 -0.18 11.86 -10.50
C LYS A 18 0.76 11.53 -11.67
N GLN A 19 1.96 11.05 -11.42
CA GLN A 19 2.88 10.65 -12.50
C GLN A 19 2.26 9.56 -13.37
N TYR A 20 1.68 8.52 -12.75
CA TYR A 20 1.04 7.43 -13.49
C TYR A 20 -0.17 7.89 -14.32
N THR A 21 -0.92 8.90 -13.88
CA THR A 21 -2.04 9.47 -14.66
C THR A 21 -1.59 10.24 -15.91
N GLN A 22 -0.37 10.77 -15.94
CA GLN A 22 0.16 11.50 -17.09
C GLN A 22 0.58 10.55 -18.24
N GLU A 23 0.71 9.26 -17.96
CA GLU A 23 1.10 8.25 -18.94
C GLU A 23 -0.10 7.70 -19.72
N ARG A 24 0.01 7.67 -21.04
CA ARG A 24 -1.10 7.21 -21.91
C ARG A 24 -1.40 5.72 -21.70
N GLY A 25 -2.69 5.39 -21.60
CA GLY A 25 -3.17 4.00 -21.52
C GLY A 25 -3.07 3.37 -20.13
N ARG A 26 -2.84 4.18 -19.09
CA ARG A 26 -2.87 3.75 -17.69
C ARG A 26 -4.21 4.07 -17.04
N ASN A 27 -4.75 3.10 -16.33
CA ASN A 27 -5.90 3.28 -15.44
C ASN A 27 -5.38 3.29 -14.01
N VAL A 28 -5.43 4.44 -13.35
CA VAL A 28 -4.89 4.61 -12.00
C VAL A 28 -6.00 4.51 -10.98
N TYR A 29 -5.83 3.65 -9.99
CA TYR A 29 -6.70 3.47 -8.84
C TYR A 29 -5.95 3.87 -7.58
N GLY A 30 -6.53 4.74 -6.76
CA GLY A 30 -5.93 5.22 -5.53
C GLY A 30 -6.82 4.93 -4.33
N THR A 31 -6.27 4.43 -3.23
CA THR A 31 -7.03 4.28 -1.97
C THR A 31 -6.77 5.45 -1.03
N THR A 32 -7.79 5.85 -0.29
CA THR A 32 -7.67 6.82 0.81
C THR A 32 -8.43 6.35 2.06
N SER A 33 -7.89 6.71 3.21
CA SER A 33 -8.56 6.48 4.51
C SER A 33 -9.59 7.56 4.86
N GLY A 34 -9.58 8.70 4.14
CA GLY A 34 -10.48 9.83 4.35
C GLY A 34 -11.91 9.61 3.84
N VAL A 35 -12.85 10.36 4.41
CA VAL A 35 -14.25 10.43 3.95
C VAL A 35 -14.37 11.63 2.99
N GLY A 36 -14.41 11.35 1.69
CA GLY A 36 -14.57 12.38 0.64
C GLY A 36 -13.45 12.37 -0.40
N HIS A 37 -13.72 12.96 -1.56
CA HIS A 37 -12.74 13.10 -2.64
C HIS A 37 -11.52 13.88 -2.12
N PRO A 38 -10.29 13.35 -2.24
CA PRO A 38 -9.11 14.10 -1.87
C PRO A 38 -9.04 15.35 -2.77
N ASP A 39 -9.09 16.54 -2.17
CA ASP A 39 -8.98 17.79 -2.90
C ASP A 39 -7.49 18.06 -3.21
N HIS A 40 -6.99 17.32 -4.18
CA HIS A 40 -5.57 17.32 -4.57
C HIS A 40 -5.34 17.73 -6.02
N GLY A 41 -6.40 18.19 -6.69
CA GLY A 41 -6.40 18.60 -8.10
C GLY A 41 -6.20 17.47 -9.11
N ALA A 42 -6.14 16.21 -8.66
CA ALA A 42 -6.01 15.04 -9.53
C ALA A 42 -7.38 14.42 -9.80
N THR A 43 -7.95 14.70 -10.97
CA THR A 43 -9.26 14.20 -11.41
C THR A 43 -9.21 12.82 -12.05
N ASP A 44 -8.04 12.40 -12.50
CA ASP A 44 -7.89 11.20 -13.34
C ASP A 44 -7.56 9.93 -12.55
N ILE A 45 -7.66 10.00 -11.21
CA ILE A 45 -7.47 8.89 -10.29
C ILE A 45 -8.84 8.32 -9.91
N ASN A 46 -9.00 7.01 -10.08
CA ASN A 46 -10.18 6.29 -9.61
C ASN A 46 -10.05 6.05 -8.09
N TRP A 47 -10.63 6.94 -7.30
CA TRP A 47 -10.53 6.90 -5.85
C TRP A 47 -11.42 5.83 -5.21
N ILE A 48 -10.83 5.06 -4.29
CA ILE A 48 -11.49 4.08 -3.44
C ILE A 48 -11.41 4.56 -2.00
N TYR A 49 -12.57 4.86 -1.43
CA TYR A 49 -12.73 5.51 -0.14
C TYR A 49 -12.89 4.55 1.03
N CYS A 50 -12.69 5.08 2.24
CA CYS A 50 -13.03 4.43 3.51
C CYS A 50 -12.37 3.06 3.70
N VAL A 51 -11.12 2.97 3.30
CA VAL A 51 -10.32 1.75 3.44
C VAL A 51 -9.60 1.80 4.78
N ASP A 52 -10.28 1.36 5.85
CA ASP A 52 -9.59 1.09 7.12
C ASP A 52 -8.82 -0.23 7.01
N LEU A 53 -7.53 -0.11 6.73
CA LEU A 53 -6.65 -1.25 6.58
C LEU A 53 -6.26 -1.89 7.91
N THR A 54 -6.55 -1.29 9.06
CA THR A 54 -6.20 -1.88 10.36
C THR A 54 -7.09 -3.06 10.75
N SER A 55 -8.17 -3.32 9.97
CA SER A 55 -9.09 -4.43 10.17
C SER A 55 -9.10 -5.40 8.99
N GLN A 56 -9.28 -6.70 9.28
CA GLN A 56 -9.44 -7.74 8.25
C GLN A 56 -10.63 -7.42 7.33
N LEU A 57 -11.76 -6.99 7.89
CA LEU A 57 -12.96 -6.64 7.13
C LEU A 57 -12.69 -5.49 6.16
N GLY A 58 -11.90 -4.49 6.54
CA GLY A 58 -11.53 -3.39 5.65
C GLY A 58 -10.63 -3.85 4.50
N CYS A 59 -9.68 -4.74 4.78
CA CYS A 59 -8.86 -5.35 3.74
C CYS A 59 -9.67 -6.22 2.76
N GLU A 60 -10.63 -6.99 3.25
CA GLU A 60 -11.54 -7.79 2.40
C GLU A 60 -12.45 -6.90 1.55
N LYS A 61 -13.02 -5.84 2.14
CA LYS A 61 -13.80 -4.83 1.40
C LYS A 61 -12.97 -4.20 0.29
N LEU A 62 -11.72 -3.84 0.57
CA LEU A 62 -10.81 -3.30 -0.44
C LEU A 62 -10.64 -4.27 -1.60
N CYS A 63 -10.30 -5.53 -1.31
CA CYS A 63 -10.10 -6.54 -2.35
C CYS A 63 -11.36 -6.78 -3.20
N ASN A 64 -12.55 -6.56 -2.64
CA ASN A 64 -13.81 -6.67 -3.37
C ASN A 64 -14.12 -5.46 -4.28
N VAL A 65 -13.63 -4.27 -3.92
CA VAL A 65 -13.85 -3.02 -4.67
C VAL A 65 -12.76 -2.77 -5.69
N LEU A 66 -11.55 -3.29 -5.45
CA LEU A 66 -10.46 -3.26 -6.41
C LEU A 66 -10.86 -3.91 -7.73
N PRO A 67 -10.25 -3.48 -8.85
CA PRO A 67 -10.53 -4.07 -10.15
C PRO A 67 -10.33 -5.58 -10.09
N LYS A 68 -11.36 -6.33 -10.51
CA LYS A 68 -11.28 -7.79 -10.69
C LYS A 68 -10.54 -8.17 -11.97
N SER A 69 -10.27 -7.20 -12.83
CA SER A 69 -9.36 -7.34 -13.96
C SER A 69 -7.91 -7.40 -13.48
N HIS A 70 -7.04 -7.92 -14.34
CA HIS A 70 -5.59 -7.97 -14.12
C HIS A 70 -5.03 -6.62 -13.64
N ILE A 71 -4.26 -6.66 -12.55
CA ILE A 71 -3.51 -5.52 -12.00
C ILE A 71 -2.07 -5.66 -12.46
N ASP A 72 -1.60 -4.75 -13.29
CA ASP A 72 -0.22 -4.79 -13.80
C ASP A 72 0.77 -4.34 -12.71
N ILE A 73 0.41 -3.31 -11.94
CA ILE A 73 1.29 -2.73 -10.92
C ILE A 73 0.47 -2.46 -9.66
N LEU A 74 0.89 -3.07 -8.56
CA LEU A 74 0.38 -2.79 -7.22
C LEU A 74 1.47 -2.07 -6.42
N ILE A 75 1.21 -0.83 -6.02
CA ILE A 75 2.10 -0.03 -5.17
C ILE A 75 1.43 0.12 -3.81
N ILE A 76 2.11 -0.32 -2.75
CA ILE A 76 1.63 -0.17 -1.37
C ILE A 76 2.54 0.79 -0.65
N THR A 77 2.03 1.97 -0.33
CA THR A 77 2.76 2.96 0.46
C THR A 77 2.46 2.73 1.94
N ALA A 78 3.51 2.54 2.74
CA ALA A 78 3.36 2.22 4.16
C ALA A 78 3.07 3.46 5.02
N SER A 79 2.10 4.29 4.65
CA SER A 79 1.91 5.61 5.24
C SER A 79 0.88 5.63 6.38
N TYR A 80 0.87 4.65 7.28
CA TYR A 80 0.25 4.87 8.59
C TYR A 80 1.24 5.56 9.52
N GLY A 81 1.32 6.88 9.35
CA GLY A 81 2.05 7.77 10.24
C GLY A 81 1.08 8.84 10.70
N ARG A 82 0.13 8.51 11.58
CA ARG A 82 -0.56 9.59 12.31
C ARG A 82 0.53 10.33 13.10
N PRO A 83 0.78 11.62 12.85
CA PRO A 83 1.63 12.40 13.73
C PRO A 83 0.83 12.58 15.01
N ARG A 84 1.12 11.78 16.04
CA ARG A 84 0.72 12.15 17.40
C ARG A 84 1.88 12.86 18.10
N PRO A 85 1.60 13.89 18.92
CA PRO A 85 2.62 14.75 19.50
C PRO A 85 3.35 14.14 20.70
N ASP A 86 3.02 12.91 21.09
CA ASP A 86 3.61 12.28 22.25
C ASP A 86 4.86 11.49 21.84
N HIS A 87 6.01 11.99 22.29
CA HIS A 87 7.28 11.25 22.34
C HIS A 87 7.21 10.02 23.27
N ASP A 88 6.03 9.71 23.83
CA ASP A 88 5.85 8.62 24.78
C ASP A 88 5.58 7.29 24.06
N PRO A 89 6.35 6.25 24.40
CA PRO A 89 6.15 4.93 23.85
C PRO A 89 4.76 4.39 24.21
N ASN A 90 3.98 4.04 23.20
CA ASN A 90 2.65 3.44 23.35
C ASN A 90 2.58 2.16 22.54
N ALA A 91 2.45 1.03 23.23
CA ALA A 91 2.46 -0.29 22.60
C ALA A 91 1.36 -0.48 21.53
N PHE A 92 0.18 0.12 21.73
CA PHE A 92 -0.91 0.02 20.75
C PHE A 92 -0.60 0.81 19.47
N ASN A 93 -0.02 2.01 19.61
CA ASN A 93 0.41 2.80 18.46
C ASN A 93 1.49 2.05 17.66
N GLU A 94 2.45 1.41 18.35
CA GLU A 94 3.48 0.60 17.66
C GLU A 94 2.85 -0.60 16.93
N GLN A 95 1.93 -1.33 17.57
CA GLN A 95 1.20 -2.44 16.95
C GLN A 95 0.44 -2.00 15.69
N GLU A 96 -0.21 -0.83 15.71
CA GLU A 96 -0.86 -0.27 14.52
C GLU A 96 0.14 0.00 13.40
N MET A 97 1.34 0.52 13.72
CA MET A 97 2.40 0.75 12.73
C MET A 97 2.86 -0.56 12.08
N TYR A 98 3.11 -1.62 12.87
CA TYR A 98 3.45 -2.94 12.32
C TYR A 98 2.32 -3.52 11.48
N THR A 99 1.07 -3.36 11.94
CA THR A 99 -0.10 -3.87 11.23
C THR A 99 -0.19 -3.21 9.85
N ALA A 100 -0.14 -1.88 9.81
CA ALA A 100 -0.26 -1.13 8.56
C ALA A 100 0.95 -1.32 7.62
N ALA A 101 2.18 -1.40 8.16
CA ALA A 101 3.40 -1.47 7.34
C ALA A 101 3.74 -2.89 6.89
N ALA A 102 3.49 -3.93 7.69
CA ALA A 102 3.96 -5.29 7.41
C ALA A 102 2.83 -6.31 7.24
N VAL A 103 1.77 -6.24 8.05
CA VAL A 103 0.69 -7.25 8.02
C VAL A 103 -0.26 -7.00 6.85
N VAL A 104 -0.76 -5.78 6.73
CA VAL A 104 -1.73 -5.37 5.70
C VAL A 104 -1.20 -5.57 4.28
N PRO A 105 0.03 -5.13 3.93
CA PRO A 105 0.53 -5.25 2.56
C PRO A 105 0.63 -6.72 2.12
N VAL A 106 1.08 -7.60 3.02
CA VAL A 106 1.14 -9.05 2.78
C VAL A 106 -0.25 -9.62 2.58
N PHE A 107 -1.20 -9.30 3.48
CA PHE A 107 -2.57 -9.80 3.41
C PHE A 107 -3.24 -9.43 2.08
N ILE A 108 -3.18 -8.15 1.70
CA ILE A 108 -3.80 -7.67 0.45
C ILE A 108 -3.17 -8.34 -0.75
N THR A 109 -1.84 -8.41 -0.80
CA THR A 109 -1.13 -9.01 -1.93
C THR A 109 -1.49 -10.49 -2.10
N LEU A 110 -1.50 -11.27 -1.02
CA LEU A 110 -1.88 -12.68 -1.06
C LEU A 110 -3.35 -12.85 -1.47
N GLN A 111 -4.26 -12.00 -0.99
CA GLN A 111 -5.67 -12.07 -1.35
C GLN A 111 -5.91 -11.74 -2.82
N LEU A 112 -5.20 -10.75 -3.37
CA LEU A 112 -5.26 -10.40 -4.79
C LEU A 112 -4.60 -11.46 -5.69
N ALA A 113 -3.52 -12.10 -5.23
CA ALA A 113 -2.93 -13.24 -5.92
C ALA A 113 -3.90 -14.43 -5.94
N LYS A 114 -4.55 -14.72 -4.81
CA LYS A 114 -5.57 -15.78 -4.69
C LYS A 114 -6.78 -15.54 -5.59
N SER A 115 -7.21 -14.28 -5.74
CA SER A 115 -8.31 -13.93 -6.65
C SER A 115 -7.91 -13.87 -8.13
N ARG A 116 -6.61 -14.03 -8.44
CA ARG A 116 -6.01 -13.83 -9.78
C ARG A 116 -6.12 -12.41 -10.31
N ALA A 117 -6.35 -11.43 -9.43
CA ALA A 117 -6.19 -10.03 -9.79
C ALA A 117 -4.71 -9.67 -9.95
N LEU A 118 -3.83 -10.28 -9.15
CA LEU A 118 -2.39 -10.34 -9.40
C LEU A 118 -2.04 -11.71 -9.97
N ASP A 119 -1.45 -11.74 -11.15
CA ASP A 119 -1.00 -12.97 -11.80
C ASP A 119 0.30 -12.72 -12.59
N ARG A 120 0.70 -13.68 -13.44
CA ARG A 120 1.95 -13.58 -14.20
C ARG A 120 2.00 -12.29 -15.02
N GLY A 121 3.02 -11.48 -14.75
CA GLY A 121 3.23 -10.18 -15.39
C GLY A 121 2.84 -8.99 -14.52
N SER A 122 2.14 -9.22 -13.40
CA SER A 122 1.96 -8.22 -12.35
C SER A 122 3.27 -7.94 -11.61
N VAL A 123 3.44 -6.72 -11.11
CA VAL A 123 4.54 -6.32 -10.24
C VAL A 123 3.98 -5.74 -8.95
N VAL A 124 4.55 -6.14 -7.81
CA VAL A 124 4.20 -5.59 -6.49
C VAL A 124 5.35 -4.75 -5.97
N VAL A 125 5.06 -3.54 -5.50
CA VAL A 125 6.04 -2.61 -4.95
C VAL A 125 5.62 -2.17 -3.56
N PHE A 126 6.46 -2.44 -2.56
CA PHE A 126 6.30 -1.92 -1.21
C PHE A 126 7.21 -0.71 -1.03
N LEU A 127 6.60 0.44 -0.76
CA LEU A 127 7.33 1.70 -0.57
C LEU A 127 7.37 2.07 0.91
N GLY A 128 8.59 2.06 1.43
CA GLY A 128 8.94 2.64 2.73
C GLY A 128 9.13 4.14 2.62
N VAL A 129 9.31 4.76 3.78
CA VAL A 129 9.76 6.16 3.88
C VAL A 129 10.91 6.15 4.87
N ARG A 130 12.05 6.71 4.49
CA ARG A 130 13.16 6.95 5.40
C ARG A 130 12.89 8.23 6.18
N GLU A 131 12.60 8.09 7.46
CA GLU A 131 12.55 9.19 8.42
C GLU A 131 13.82 9.11 9.28
N ASP A 132 14.38 10.23 9.73
CA ASP A 132 15.54 10.24 10.66
C ASP A 132 15.09 10.73 12.03
N THR A 133 14.19 9.99 12.67
CA THR A 133 13.59 10.38 13.95
C THR A 133 13.71 9.27 14.99
N ARG A 134 13.62 9.63 16.28
CA ARG A 134 13.68 8.67 17.40
C ARG A 134 12.38 7.85 17.56
N ARG A 135 11.72 7.49 16.45
CA ARG A 135 10.44 6.78 16.42
C ARG A 135 10.66 5.28 16.24
N HIS A 136 11.01 4.59 17.33
CA HIS A 136 11.37 3.17 17.30
C HIS A 136 10.30 2.28 16.62
N GLY A 137 9.04 2.39 17.01
CA GLY A 137 7.94 1.65 16.37
C GLY A 137 7.81 1.91 14.88
N TYR A 138 7.99 3.17 14.45
CA TYR A 138 7.93 3.55 13.04
C TYR A 138 9.04 2.86 12.24
N HIS A 139 10.30 3.02 12.66
CA HIS A 139 11.44 2.40 11.98
C HIS A 139 11.38 0.88 11.98
N ALA A 140 11.06 0.28 13.13
CA ALA A 140 10.99 -1.16 13.25
C ALA A 140 9.87 -1.75 12.36
N SER A 141 8.74 -1.04 12.21
CA SER A 141 7.69 -1.44 11.27
C SER A 141 8.15 -1.45 9.80
N LYS A 142 9.06 -0.56 9.41
CA LYS A 142 9.64 -0.52 8.05
C LYS A 142 10.58 -1.69 7.78
N HIS A 143 11.42 -2.04 8.76
CA HIS A 143 12.25 -3.24 8.67
C HIS A 143 11.40 -4.51 8.66
N ALA A 144 10.33 -4.56 9.44
CA ALA A 144 9.37 -5.66 9.39
C ALA A 144 8.73 -5.77 7.98
N MET A 145 8.35 -4.66 7.36
CA MET A 145 7.86 -4.63 5.97
C MET A 145 8.90 -5.18 4.98
N HIS A 146 10.19 -4.82 5.14
CA HIS A 146 11.25 -5.33 4.28
C HIS A 146 11.38 -6.85 4.36
N MET A 147 11.40 -7.40 5.57
CA MET A 147 11.45 -8.86 5.76
C MET A 147 10.18 -9.55 5.26
N ALA A 148 9.02 -8.96 5.52
CA ALA A 148 7.74 -9.48 5.05
C ALA A 148 7.66 -9.51 3.51
N GLY A 149 8.10 -8.45 2.84
CA GLY A 149 8.15 -8.38 1.38
C GLY A 149 9.18 -9.34 0.77
N ALA A 150 10.34 -9.52 1.41
CA ALA A 150 11.35 -10.48 0.97
C ALA A 150 10.83 -11.93 1.02
N LEU A 151 10.11 -12.31 2.09
CA LEU A 151 9.48 -13.62 2.18
C LEU A 151 8.33 -13.77 1.17
N LEU A 152 7.50 -12.74 1.03
CA LEU A 152 6.41 -12.73 0.05
C LEU A 152 6.92 -12.90 -1.39
N ALA A 153 8.10 -12.35 -1.71
CA ALA A 153 8.74 -12.55 -3.01
C ALA A 153 9.00 -14.03 -3.31
N VAL A 154 9.40 -14.82 -2.31
CA VAL A 154 9.62 -16.26 -2.45
C VAL A 154 8.31 -16.96 -2.77
N ASP A 155 7.24 -16.62 -2.06
CA ASP A 155 5.90 -17.21 -2.25
C ASP A 155 5.30 -16.88 -3.63
N LEU A 156 5.59 -15.68 -4.14
CA LEU A 156 5.05 -15.19 -5.41
C LEU A 156 5.91 -15.53 -6.64
N THR A 157 7.16 -15.96 -6.44
CA THR A 157 8.07 -16.37 -7.52
C THR A 157 7.47 -17.46 -8.43
N PRO A 158 6.86 -18.56 -7.91
CA PRO A 158 6.21 -19.57 -8.75
C PRO A 158 5.05 -19.03 -9.59
N LEU A 159 4.40 -17.95 -9.14
CA LEU A 159 3.31 -17.28 -9.84
C LEU A 159 3.82 -16.29 -10.91
N GLY A 160 5.13 -16.01 -10.94
CA GLY A 160 5.72 -15.05 -11.87
C GLY A 160 5.39 -13.61 -11.54
N ILE A 161 5.20 -13.29 -10.25
CA ILE A 161 4.91 -11.95 -9.74
C ILE A 161 6.14 -11.46 -8.95
N PRO A 162 6.99 -10.59 -9.50
CA PRO A 162 8.07 -9.97 -8.75
C PRO A 162 7.54 -9.05 -7.63
N VAL A 163 8.24 -9.06 -6.50
CA VAL A 163 8.03 -8.12 -5.38
C VAL A 163 9.27 -7.27 -5.24
N ILE A 164 9.09 -5.95 -5.24
CA ILE A 164 10.12 -4.95 -5.01
C ILE A 164 9.83 -4.29 -3.67
N VAL A 165 10.83 -4.22 -2.79
CA VAL A 165 10.73 -3.43 -1.57
C VAL A 165 11.77 -2.33 -1.65
N ASP A 166 11.32 -1.08 -1.57
CA ASP A 166 12.19 0.09 -1.65
C ASP A 166 12.04 0.97 -0.42
N HIS A 167 13.13 1.60 -0.02
CA HIS A 167 13.24 2.56 1.08
C HIS A 167 14.03 3.78 0.58
N PRO A 168 13.36 4.73 -0.09
CA PRO A 168 13.98 5.99 -0.54
C PRO A 168 14.49 6.82 0.64
#